data_AF-A0A7W1BKK1-F1
#
_entry.id   AF-A0A7W1BKK1-F1
#
_cell.length_a   1.000
_cell.length_b   1.000
_cell.length_c   1.000
_cell.angle_alpha   90.00
_cell.angle_beta   90.00
_cell.angle_gamma   90.00
#
_symmetry.space_group_name_H-M   'P 1'
#
loop_
_entity.id
_entity.type
_entity.pdbx_description
1 polymer ?
#
loop_
_entity_poly.entity_id
_entity_poly.type
_entity_poly.pdbx_seq_one_letter_code
_entity_poly.pdbx_strand_id
1 'polypeptide(L)'
;MDATHKAQVTASESDLVEAMKTSNVEFLDTLLHDDLLFNGPNGETATKAMDLKNYRSGNINLHTVESSDLMLSSIGDVVVVAVTVEIKGNYI
;
A
#
# COMPACT_ATOMS: atom_id res chain seq x y z
N MET A 1 5.50 13.93 15.79
CA MET A 1 5.83 12.50 15.74
C MET A 1 7.18 12.28 16.36
N ASP A 2 7.34 11.28 17.23
CA ASP A 2 8.66 10.87 17.72
C ASP A 2 9.40 10.04 16.65
N ALA A 3 10.73 9.99 16.71
CA ALA A 3 11.59 9.28 15.77
C ALA A 3 11.26 7.79 15.64
N THR A 4 10.82 7.13 16.72
CA THR A 4 10.44 5.72 16.73
C THR A 4 9.18 5.47 15.91
N HIS A 5 8.12 6.26 16.12
CA HIS A 5 6.89 6.16 15.34
C HIS A 5 7.12 6.42 13.85
N LYS A 6 7.99 7.39 13.52
CA LYS A 6 8.38 7.65 12.13
C LYS A 6 9.01 6.42 11.49
N ALA A 7 9.96 5.77 12.19
CA ALA A 7 10.64 4.60 11.67
C ALA A 7 9.69 3.41 11.47
N GLN A 8 8.73 3.20 12.37
CA GLN A 8 7.73 2.14 12.25
C GLN A 8 6.82 2.33 11.03
N VAL A 9 6.35 3.55 10.80
CA VAL A 9 5.52 3.85 9.62
C VAL A 9 6.32 3.69 8.33
N THR A 10 7.55 4.22 8.28
CA THR A 10 8.42 4.04 7.11
C THR A 10 8.73 2.56 6.83
N ALA A 11 8.93 1.74 7.86
CA ALA A 11 9.10 0.30 7.70
C ALA A 11 7.81 -0.36 7.14
N SER A 12 6.65 -0.02 7.70
CA SER A 12 5.36 -0.56 7.25
C SER A 12 5.04 -0.19 5.80
N GLU A 13 5.38 1.03 5.37
CA GLU A 13 5.24 1.48 3.98
C GLU A 13 6.17 0.69 3.04
N SER A 14 7.41 0.42 3.47
CA SER A 14 8.35 -0.43 2.72
C SER A 14 7.84 -1.86 2.58
N ASP A 15 7.32 -2.42 3.67
CA ASP A 15 6.75 -3.76 3.71
C ASP A 15 5.53 -3.87 2.79
N LEU A 16 4.65 -2.85 2.78
CA LEU A 16 3.50 -2.78 1.88
C LEU A 16 3.94 -2.79 0.41
N VAL A 17 4.92 -1.96 0.05
CA VAL A 17 5.46 -1.90 -1.32
C VAL A 17 6.09 -3.23 -1.73
N GLU A 18 6.84 -3.89 -0.84
CA GLU A 18 7.44 -5.19 -1.11
C GLU A 18 6.37 -6.28 -1.29
N ALA A 19 5.35 -6.29 -0.45
CA ALA A 19 4.24 -7.22 -0.53
C ALA A 19 3.46 -7.05 -1.84
N MET A 20 3.24 -5.81 -2.29
CA MET A 20 2.64 -5.51 -3.59
C MET A 20 3.51 -6.01 -4.76
N LYS A 21 4.83 -5.72 -4.74
CA LYS A 21 5.77 -6.16 -5.79
C LYS A 21 5.80 -7.67 -5.95
N THR A 22 5.85 -8.38 -4.84
CA THR A 22 5.92 -9.85 -4.80
C THR A 22 4.56 -10.51 -4.94
N SER A 23 3.48 -9.74 -4.99
CA SER A 23 2.10 -10.23 -4.90
C SER A 23 1.91 -11.19 -3.70
N ASN A 24 2.57 -10.89 -2.57
CA ASN A 24 2.46 -11.67 -1.35
C ASN A 24 1.15 -11.36 -0.64
N VAL A 25 0.09 -12.03 -1.11
CA VAL A 25 -1.28 -11.83 -0.63
C VAL A 25 -1.43 -12.11 0.86
N GLU A 26 -0.75 -13.12 1.40
CA GLU A 26 -0.82 -13.45 2.83
C GLU A 26 -0.25 -12.31 3.66
N PHE A 27 0.88 -11.74 3.24
CA PHE A 27 1.48 -10.62 3.96
C PHE A 27 0.64 -9.34 3.82
N LEU A 28 0.11 -9.03 2.64
CA LEU A 28 -0.83 -7.94 2.44
C LEU A 28 -2.05 -8.06 3.36
N ASP A 29 -2.58 -9.27 3.55
CA ASP A 29 -3.72 -9.51 4.44
C ASP A 29 -3.43 -9.14 5.90
N THR A 30 -2.18 -9.25 6.35
CA THR A 30 -1.76 -8.84 7.70
C THR A 30 -1.54 -7.35 7.87
N LEU A 31 -1.21 -6.64 6.77
CA LEU A 31 -0.93 -5.20 6.78
C LEU A 31 -2.20 -4.35 6.67
N LEU A 32 -3.23 -4.89 6.01
CA LEU A 32 -4.45 -4.16 5.68
C LEU A 32 -5.58 -4.50 6.66
N HIS A 33 -6.20 -3.47 7.24
CA HIS A 33 -7.37 -3.64 8.10
C HIS A 33 -8.60 -4.12 7.30
N ASP A 34 -9.47 -4.93 7.91
CA ASP A 34 -10.61 -5.56 7.23
C ASP A 34 -11.63 -4.55 6.66
N ASP A 35 -11.81 -3.42 7.36
CA ASP A 35 -12.69 -2.32 6.93
C ASP A 35 -12.01 -1.29 5.99
N LEU A 36 -10.85 -1.61 5.43
CA LEU A 36 -10.12 -0.70 4.54
C LEU A 36 -10.88 -0.43 3.23
N LEU A 37 -10.91 0.84 2.86
CA LEU A 37 -11.44 1.33 1.58
C LEU A 37 -10.32 2.02 0.78
N PHE A 38 -10.04 1.51 -0.41
CA PHE A 38 -9.15 2.12 -1.38
C PHE A 38 -9.95 2.89 -2.42
N ASN A 39 -9.43 4.05 -2.85
CA ASN A 39 -10.03 4.80 -3.95
C ASN A 39 -9.11 4.73 -5.18
N GLY A 40 -9.63 4.20 -6.28
CA GLY A 40 -8.93 4.08 -7.54
C GLY A 40 -8.85 5.41 -8.32
N PRO A 41 -8.03 5.47 -9.38
CA PRO A 41 -7.85 6.67 -10.20
C PRO A 41 -9.12 7.09 -10.97
N ASN A 42 -10.08 6.18 -11.14
CA ASN A 42 -11.40 6.43 -11.73
C ASN A 42 -12.46 6.87 -10.69
N GLY A 43 -12.08 7.00 -9.41
CA GLY A 43 -12.99 7.34 -8.32
C GLY A 43 -13.81 6.17 -7.79
N GLU A 44 -13.54 4.93 -8.23
CA GLU A 44 -14.18 3.75 -7.67
C GLU A 44 -13.58 3.40 -6.29
N THR A 45 -14.45 2.98 -5.38
CA THR A 45 -14.03 2.49 -4.07
C THR A 45 -13.94 0.97 -4.07
N ALA A 46 -12.79 0.43 -3.68
CA ALA A 46 -12.52 -0.99 -3.52
C ALA A 46 -12.33 -1.36 -2.05
N THR A 47 -12.76 -2.55 -1.67
CA THR A 47 -12.53 -3.13 -0.33
C THR A 47 -11.22 -3.92 -0.30
N LYS A 48 -10.68 -4.19 0.89
CA LYS A 48 -9.54 -5.11 1.09
C LYS A 48 -9.72 -6.42 0.31
N ALA A 49 -10.89 -7.06 0.40
CA ALA A 49 -11.15 -8.32 -0.28
C ALA A 49 -11.08 -8.21 -1.82
N MET A 50 -11.53 -7.09 -2.38
CA MET A 50 -11.43 -6.82 -3.82
C MET A 50 -9.97 -6.59 -4.25
N ASP A 51 -9.20 -5.83 -3.46
CA ASP A 51 -7.80 -5.56 -3.74
C ASP A 51 -6.96 -6.85 -3.69
N LEU A 52 -7.08 -7.64 -2.61
CA LEU A 52 -6.38 -8.93 -2.48
C LEU A 52 -6.75 -9.92 -3.59
N LYS A 53 -8.00 -9.89 -4.08
CA LYS A 53 -8.42 -10.72 -5.21
C LYS A 53 -7.64 -10.40 -6.49
N ASN A 54 -7.32 -9.14 -6.73
CA ASN A 54 -6.56 -8.72 -7.91
C ASN A 54 -5.11 -9.21 -7.87
N TYR A 55 -4.49 -9.25 -6.68
CA TYR A 55 -3.18 -9.86 -6.50
C TYR A 55 -3.24 -11.40 -6.62
N ARG A 56 -4.29 -12.05 -6.07
CA ARG A 56 -4.49 -13.51 -6.18
C ARG A 56 -4.72 -13.98 -7.62
N SER A 57 -5.36 -13.18 -8.47
CA SER A 57 -5.60 -13.57 -9.86
C SER A 57 -4.33 -13.57 -10.71
N GLY A 58 -3.24 -12.95 -10.23
CA GLY A 58 -2.00 -12.80 -11.01
C GLY A 58 -2.13 -11.79 -12.15
N ASN A 59 -3.24 -11.05 -12.22
CA ASN A 59 -3.48 -10.03 -13.26
C ASN A 59 -2.61 -8.78 -13.03
N ILE A 60 -2.03 -8.64 -11.83
CA ILE A 60 -1.10 -7.58 -11.49
C ILE A 60 0.31 -8.15 -11.51
N ASN A 61 1.13 -7.64 -12.43
CA ASN A 61 2.57 -7.88 -12.42
C ASN A 61 3.30 -6.55 -12.32
N LEU A 62 3.80 -6.21 -11.13
CA LEU A 62 4.52 -4.98 -10.86
C LEU A 62 6.04 -5.21 -11.03
N HIS A 63 6.62 -4.61 -12.06
CA HIS A 63 8.07 -4.65 -12.32
C HIS A 63 8.82 -3.58 -11.51
N THR A 64 8.18 -2.44 -11.29
CA THR A 64 8.76 -1.30 -10.57
C THR A 64 7.69 -0.65 -9.71
N VAL A 65 8.05 -0.40 -8.45
CA VAL A 65 7.29 0.46 -7.54
C VAL A 65 8.35 1.27 -6.80
N GLU A 66 8.46 2.55 -7.13
CA GLU A 66 9.42 3.48 -6.57
C GLU A 66 8.67 4.63 -5.89
N SER A 67 9.06 4.96 -4.66
CA SER A 67 8.38 5.97 -3.85
C SER A 67 9.26 7.22 -3.72
N SER A 68 8.67 8.40 -3.91
CA SER A 68 9.28 9.71 -3.70
C SER A 68 8.36 10.63 -2.90
N ASP A 69 8.90 11.76 -2.44
CA ASP A 69 8.13 12.83 -1.80
C ASP A 69 7.31 12.39 -0.56
N LEU A 70 7.86 11.47 0.23
CA LEU A 70 7.22 10.97 1.45
C LEU A 70 6.96 12.09 2.46
N MET A 71 5.68 12.34 2.73
CA MET A 71 5.19 13.27 3.75
C MET A 71 4.41 12.49 4.82
N LEU A 72 4.71 12.77 6.08
CA LEU A 72 4.09 12.11 7.23
C LEU A 72 3.48 13.17 8.13
N SER A 73 2.21 12.98 8.50
CA SER A 73 1.49 13.84 9.45
C SER A 73 0.83 12.99 10.52
N SER A 74 1.09 13.28 11.80
CA SER A 74 0.46 12.56 12.91
C SER A 74 -0.78 13.29 13.40
N ILE A 75 -1.88 12.55 13.55
CA ILE A 75 -3.15 13.02 14.10
C ILE A 75 -3.59 12.00 15.17
N GLY A 76 -3.32 12.31 16.44
CA GLY A 76 -3.56 11.36 17.53
C GLY A 76 -2.66 10.13 17.41
N ASP A 77 -3.28 8.95 17.35
CA ASP A 77 -2.66 7.65 17.15
C ASP A 77 -2.53 7.25 15.66
N VAL A 78 -3.05 8.08 14.74
CA VAL A 78 -3.00 7.84 13.29
C VAL A 78 -1.84 8.62 12.68
N VAL A 79 -1.16 7.99 11.71
CA VAL A 79 -0.22 8.67 10.82
C VAL A 79 -0.78 8.67 9.42
N VAL A 80 -0.98 9.87 8.87
CA VAL A 80 -1.36 10.09 7.48
C VAL A 80 -0.10 10.15 6.65
N VAL A 81 -0.04 9.31 5.62
CA VAL A 81 1.05 9.23 4.66
C VAL A 81 0.58 9.83 3.33
N ALA A 82 1.38 10.73 2.77
CA ALA A 82 1.24 11.15 1.38
C ALA A 82 2.58 10.89 0.67
N VAL A 83 2.53 10.21 -0.46
CA VAL A 83 3.72 9.74 -1.19
C VAL A 83 3.42 9.73 -2.68
N THR A 84 4.40 10.08 -3.50
CA THR A 84 4.35 9.88 -4.95
C THR A 84 4.90 8.50 -5.25
N VAL A 85 4.17 7.68 -6.00
CA VAL A 85 4.62 6.34 -6.36
C VAL A 85 4.65 6.19 -7.87
N GLU A 86 5.82 5.88 -8.42
CA GLU A 86 5.98 5.46 -9.80
C GLU A 86 5.81 3.95 -9.90
N ILE A 87 4.74 3.52 -10.56
CA ILE A 87 4.40 2.11 -10.76
C ILE A 87 4.60 1.76 -12.22
N LYS A 88 5.43 0.74 -12.50
CA LYS A 88 5.54 0.09 -13.81
C LYS A 88 5.13 -1.35 -13.67
N GLY A 89 4.17 -1.76 -14.47
CA GLY A 89 3.64 -3.11 -14.43
C GLY A 89 2.76 -3.39 -15.62
N ASN A 90 2.33 -4.64 -15.71
CA ASN A 90 1.31 -5.07 -16.65
C ASN A 90 0.05 -5.41 -15.87
N TYR A 91 -1.07 -4.86 -16.33
CA TYR A 91 -2.40 -5.30 -15.93
C TYR A 91 -2.95 -6.16 -17.07
N ILE A 92 -3.16 -7.46 -16.82
CA ILE A 92 -3.53 -8.47 -17.82
C ILE A 92 -5.01 -8.85 -17.69
#